data_AF-A0A7W5AAB9-F1
#
_entry.id   AF-A0A7W5AAB9-F1
#
_cell.length_a   1.000
_cell.length_b   1.000
_cell.length_c   1.000
_cell.angle_alpha   90.00
_cell.angle_beta   90.00
_cell.angle_gamma   90.00
#
_symmetry.space_group_name_H-M   'P 1'
#
loop_
_entity.id
_entity.type
_entity.pdbx_description
1 polymer ?
#
loop_
_entity_poly.entity_id
_entity_poly.type
_entity_poly.pdbx_seq_one_letter_code
_entity_poly.pdbx_strand_id
1 'polypeptide(L)'
;MDNHHPYRRLGALAANSHGQPPRPAVVGRRLAALALAAAATLTFSAACTEDSEAPAGNAAAAAAGGPEPKTLEGAKVAAQTVFDRFSGGDFAGAWEMYTSSGKQAISKDDYVKLNTACSRKGLAIQLTSARMEGTDRAVVIAKQLVAAQSYTMVYEADAWRLEPAKEGLTLYKLGADKAIAAQKKAGTCAGG
;
A
#
# COMPACT_ATOMS: atom_id res chain seq x y z
N MET A 1 19.88 -24.20 38.16
CA MET A 1 20.50 -22.97 38.66
C MET A 1 21.36 -22.37 37.56
N ASP A 2 21.53 -21.05 37.60
CA ASP A 2 22.33 -20.18 36.71
C ASP A 2 21.64 -19.55 35.48
N ASN A 3 20.76 -18.62 35.87
CA ASN A 3 20.56 -17.28 35.31
C ASN A 3 21.85 -16.63 34.78
N HIS A 4 21.86 -16.17 33.51
CA HIS A 4 22.72 -15.04 33.11
C HIS A 4 22.08 -14.16 32.02
N HIS A 5 21.44 -13.08 32.48
CA HIS A 5 21.58 -11.73 31.93
C HIS A 5 21.91 -10.83 33.14
N PRO A 6 22.88 -9.91 33.04
CA PRO A 6 22.48 -8.53 32.77
C PRO A 6 23.50 -7.63 32.03
N TYR A 7 22.96 -6.79 31.14
CA TYR A 7 23.19 -5.36 30.92
C TYR A 7 24.59 -4.68 31.00
N ARG A 8 24.86 -3.90 29.93
CA ARG A 8 25.38 -2.51 29.84
C ARG A 8 26.85 -2.20 30.17
N ARG A 9 27.57 -1.75 29.12
CA ARG A 9 28.45 -0.55 29.12
C ARG A 9 28.15 0.23 27.83
N LEU A 10 27.59 1.44 27.88
CA LEU A 10 28.28 2.74 27.96
C LEU A 10 29.32 2.93 26.83
N GLY A 11 28.86 3.51 25.72
CA GLY A 11 29.70 4.17 24.72
C GLY A 11 29.12 5.56 24.46
N ALA A 12 29.84 6.58 24.91
CA ALA A 12 29.49 7.99 24.75
C ALA A 12 30.11 8.56 23.47
N LEU A 13 29.35 9.43 22.80
CA LEU A 13 29.75 10.66 22.11
C LEU A 13 30.97 10.61 21.16
N ALA A 14 30.67 10.67 19.86
CA ALA A 14 31.40 11.53 18.93
C ALA A 14 30.39 12.14 17.95
N ALA A 15 30.12 13.43 18.13
CA ALA A 15 29.47 14.26 17.14
C ALA A 15 30.42 14.42 15.95
N ASN A 16 29.93 14.25 14.72
CA ASN A 16 30.59 14.85 13.58
C ASN A 16 29.56 15.44 12.63
N SER A 17 29.51 16.77 12.70
CA SER A 17 28.72 17.69 11.92
C SER A 17 29.46 18.04 10.63
N HIS A 18 28.94 17.63 9.48
CA HIS A 18 29.35 18.16 8.18
C HIS A 18 28.15 18.33 7.24
N GLY A 19 27.87 19.59 6.91
CA GLY A 19 27.50 19.98 5.55
C GLY A 19 26.02 19.91 5.14
N GLN A 20 25.15 20.68 5.79
CA GLN A 20 23.86 21.04 5.18
C GLN A 20 24.06 22.25 4.24
N PRO A 21 23.73 22.17 2.94
CA PRO A 21 23.78 23.32 2.04
C PRO A 21 22.69 24.37 2.36
N PRO A 22 22.93 25.66 2.06
CA PRO A 22 22.04 26.74 2.42
C PRO A 22 20.70 26.70 1.66
N ARG A 23 19.63 27.01 2.38
CA ARG A 23 18.28 27.23 1.82
C ARG A 23 18.27 28.52 1.00
N PRO A 24 17.77 28.52 -0.24
CA PRO A 24 17.51 29.77 -0.94
C PRO A 24 16.32 30.50 -0.29
N ALA A 25 16.59 31.72 0.17
CA ALA A 25 15.55 32.70 0.47
C ALA A 25 15.03 33.28 -0.85
N VAL A 26 13.74 33.10 -1.14
CA VAL A 26 13.09 33.83 -2.23
C VAL A 26 12.12 34.84 -1.63
N VAL A 27 12.52 36.09 -1.85
CA VAL A 27 11.88 37.37 -1.60
C VAL A 27 10.46 37.39 -2.15
N GLY A 28 9.49 37.84 -1.35
CA GLY A 28 8.15 38.12 -1.81
C GLY A 28 8.07 39.41 -2.63
N ARG A 29 7.22 39.44 -3.66
CA ARG A 29 6.58 40.68 -4.12
C ARG A 29 5.37 40.45 -5.03
N ARG A 30 4.22 40.89 -4.53
CA ARG A 30 3.09 41.55 -5.23
C ARG A 30 2.28 40.72 -6.22
N LEU A 31 1.12 40.27 -5.72
CA LEU A 31 -0.10 40.10 -6.52
C LEU A 31 -0.51 41.46 -7.08
N ALA A 32 -0.32 41.67 -8.38
CA ALA A 32 -0.92 42.77 -9.11
C ALA A 32 -2.24 42.27 -9.72
N ALA A 33 -3.35 42.76 -9.19
CA ALA A 33 -4.63 42.72 -9.85
C ALA A 33 -4.62 43.76 -10.99
N LEU A 34 -5.01 43.34 -12.19
CA LEU A 34 -5.40 44.24 -13.28
C LEU A 34 -6.69 43.73 -13.91
N ALA A 35 -7.56 44.68 -14.18
CA ALA A 35 -8.99 44.57 -14.34
C ALA A 35 -9.42 44.55 -15.82
N LEU A 36 -10.56 43.92 -16.04
CA LEU A 36 -11.67 44.30 -16.93
C LEU A 36 -11.44 44.64 -18.43
N ALA A 37 -12.23 43.89 -19.22
CA ALA A 37 -13.16 44.35 -20.28
C ALA A 37 -12.77 44.04 -21.73
N ALA A 38 -13.58 43.21 -22.40
CA ALA A 38 -14.45 43.64 -23.51
C ALA A 38 -15.19 42.43 -24.11
N ALA A 39 -16.49 42.59 -24.33
CA ALA A 39 -17.37 41.63 -24.97
C ALA A 39 -17.13 41.59 -26.50
N ALA A 40 -17.25 40.40 -27.08
CA ALA A 40 -17.58 40.23 -28.50
C ALA A 40 -18.46 38.99 -28.66
N THR A 41 -19.76 39.24 -28.88
CA THR A 41 -20.73 38.26 -29.35
C THR A 41 -20.48 37.94 -30.81
N LEU A 42 -20.25 36.67 -31.16
CA LEU A 42 -20.50 36.15 -32.50
C LEU A 42 -21.03 34.71 -32.41
N THR A 43 -22.26 34.57 -32.88
CA THR A 43 -23.05 33.36 -33.13
C THR A 43 -22.33 32.34 -34.02
N PHE A 44 -22.29 31.07 -33.62
CA PHE A 44 -22.01 29.95 -34.53
C PHE A 44 -22.81 28.69 -34.14
N SER A 45 -23.72 28.33 -35.06
CA SER A 45 -24.14 27.00 -35.50
C SER A 45 -24.28 25.87 -34.47
N ALA A 46 -25.53 25.50 -34.18
CA ALA A 46 -25.88 24.22 -33.59
C ALA A 46 -25.48 23.06 -34.53
N ALA A 47 -24.33 22.46 -34.26
CA ALA A 47 -23.99 21.11 -34.65
C ALA A 47 -23.40 20.45 -33.40
N CYS A 48 -24.11 19.46 -32.84
CA CYS A 48 -23.70 18.79 -31.61
C CYS A 48 -22.38 18.05 -31.85
N THR A 49 -21.29 18.60 -31.37
CA THR A 49 -20.01 17.92 -31.18
C THR A 49 -19.48 18.46 -29.87
N GLU A 50 -19.83 17.79 -28.78
CA GLU A 50 -19.33 18.10 -27.44
C GLU A 50 -17.85 17.72 -27.37
N ASP A 51 -17.00 18.73 -27.53
CA ASP A 51 -15.61 18.73 -27.12
C ASP A 51 -15.58 18.66 -25.59
N SER A 52 -15.45 17.45 -25.05
CA SER A 52 -15.26 17.24 -23.61
C SER A 52 -13.81 17.47 -23.27
N GLU A 53 -13.55 18.65 -22.70
CA GLU A 53 -12.35 18.99 -21.94
C GLU A 53 -12.04 17.86 -20.94
N ALA A 54 -11.01 17.07 -21.25
CA ALA A 54 -10.62 15.93 -20.44
C ALA A 54 -10.11 16.42 -19.07
N PRO A 55 -10.74 16.07 -17.95
CA PRO A 55 -10.09 16.24 -16.67
C PRO A 55 -8.87 15.30 -16.63
N ALA A 56 -7.70 15.84 -16.30
CA ALA A 56 -6.53 15.06 -15.94
C ALA A 56 -6.84 14.23 -14.69
N GLY A 57 -7.38 13.04 -14.90
CA GLY A 57 -7.75 12.08 -13.89
C GLY A 57 -7.30 10.69 -14.32
N ASN A 58 -6.02 10.36 -14.09
CA ASN A 58 -5.57 8.96 -14.06
C ASN A 58 -6.13 8.31 -12.79
N ALA A 59 -7.44 8.07 -12.78
CA ALA A 59 -8.14 7.40 -11.70
C ALA A 59 -9.36 6.64 -12.24
N ALA A 60 -9.18 5.89 -13.33
CA ALA A 60 -10.06 4.76 -13.72
C ALA A 60 -9.50 4.05 -14.96
N ALA A 61 -8.36 3.37 -14.83
CA ALA A 61 -8.11 2.20 -15.68
C ALA A 61 -8.66 0.96 -14.94
N ALA A 62 -9.98 0.97 -14.67
CA ALA A 62 -10.66 -0.16 -14.07
C ALA A 62 -11.25 -1.04 -15.19
N ALA A 63 -10.64 -2.22 -15.33
CA ALA A 63 -11.13 -3.40 -16.04
C ALA A 63 -11.32 -3.27 -17.56
N ALA A 64 -10.22 -3.30 -18.31
CA ALA A 64 -10.24 -4.10 -19.53
C ALA A 64 -10.43 -5.55 -19.07
N GLY A 65 -11.61 -6.14 -19.32
CA GLY A 65 -12.03 -7.47 -18.84
C GLY A 65 -11.29 -8.65 -19.48
N GLY A 66 -9.96 -8.59 -19.53
CA GLY A 66 -9.08 -9.66 -19.96
C GLY A 66 -8.03 -10.01 -18.89
N PRO A 67 -7.22 -11.04 -19.13
CA PRO A 67 -6.15 -11.43 -18.22
C PRO A 67 -5.21 -10.26 -17.88
N GLU A 68 -4.80 -10.17 -16.62
CA GLU A 68 -3.78 -9.21 -16.23
C GLU A 68 -2.45 -9.55 -16.94
N PRO A 69 -1.63 -8.57 -17.35
CA PRO A 69 -0.34 -8.88 -17.95
C PRO A 69 0.58 -9.63 -16.98
N LYS A 70 1.16 -10.75 -17.41
CA LYS A 70 2.20 -11.51 -16.70
C LYS A 70 3.56 -10.79 -16.72
N THR A 71 3.61 -9.60 -16.16
CA THR A 71 4.80 -8.74 -16.13
C THR A 71 5.09 -8.29 -14.71
N LEU A 72 6.33 -7.82 -14.48
CA LEU A 72 6.72 -7.23 -13.20
C LEU A 72 5.84 -6.04 -12.82
N GLU A 73 5.43 -5.23 -13.81
CA GLU A 73 4.57 -4.09 -13.57
C GLU A 73 3.15 -4.51 -13.17
N GLY A 74 2.61 -5.55 -13.81
CA GLY A 74 1.33 -6.15 -13.39
C GLY A 74 1.37 -6.62 -11.93
N ALA A 75 2.44 -7.33 -11.54
CA ALA A 75 2.63 -7.79 -10.17
C ALA A 75 2.72 -6.61 -9.16
N LYS A 76 3.42 -5.53 -9.52
CA LYS A 76 3.54 -4.32 -8.67
C LYS A 76 2.19 -3.62 -8.49
N VAL A 77 1.42 -3.45 -9.56
CA VAL A 77 0.09 -2.82 -9.52
C VAL A 77 -0.86 -3.64 -8.65
N ALA A 78 -0.89 -4.96 -8.84
CA ALA A 78 -1.71 -5.84 -8.02
C ALA A 78 -1.28 -5.81 -6.55
N ALA A 79 0.02 -5.88 -6.25
CA ALA A 79 0.53 -5.78 -4.89
C ALA A 79 0.14 -4.46 -4.21
N GLN A 80 0.36 -3.33 -4.88
CA GLN A 80 0.00 -2.01 -4.35
C GLN A 80 -1.51 -1.90 -4.10
N THR A 81 -2.33 -2.48 -4.98
CA THR A 81 -3.80 -2.54 -4.77
C THR A 81 -4.16 -3.30 -3.48
N VAL A 82 -3.50 -4.43 -3.19
CA VAL A 82 -3.71 -5.15 -1.92
C VAL A 82 -3.33 -4.29 -0.73
N PHE A 83 -2.17 -3.63 -0.82
CA PHE A 83 -1.63 -2.77 0.23
C PHE A 83 -2.49 -1.54 0.50
N ASP A 84 -3.04 -0.94 -0.53
CA ASP A 84 -3.93 0.22 -0.43
C ASP A 84 -5.27 -0.18 0.21
N ARG A 85 -5.86 -1.30 -0.22
CA ARG A 85 -7.06 -1.86 0.41
C ARG A 85 -6.82 -2.16 1.90
N PHE A 86 -5.72 -2.83 2.22
CA PHE A 86 -5.36 -3.15 3.60
C PHE A 86 -5.15 -1.91 4.45
N SER A 87 -4.38 -0.93 3.95
CA SER A 87 -4.10 0.33 4.65
C SER A 87 -5.36 1.17 4.82
N GLY A 88 -6.27 1.13 3.84
CA GLY A 88 -7.57 1.80 3.86
C GLY A 88 -8.62 1.09 4.73
N GLY A 89 -8.35 -0.13 5.20
CA GLY A 89 -9.29 -0.93 6.00
C GLY A 89 -10.30 -1.75 5.20
N ASP A 90 -10.19 -1.81 3.87
CA ASP A 90 -10.92 -2.76 3.02
C ASP A 90 -10.29 -4.15 3.13
N PHE A 91 -10.45 -4.78 4.29
CA PHE A 91 -9.90 -6.12 4.54
C PHE A 91 -10.60 -7.20 3.71
N ALA A 92 -11.89 -7.03 3.44
CA ALA A 92 -12.65 -7.96 2.60
C ALA A 92 -12.09 -7.97 1.17
N GLY A 93 -11.86 -6.80 0.58
CA GLY A 93 -11.27 -6.68 -0.74
C GLY A 93 -9.80 -7.10 -0.79
N ALA A 94 -9.02 -6.84 0.27
CA ALA A 94 -7.65 -7.34 0.36
C ALA A 94 -7.60 -8.87 0.38
N TRP A 95 -8.52 -9.53 1.11
CA TRP A 95 -8.65 -11.00 1.11
C TRP A 95 -9.01 -11.54 -0.26
N GLU A 96 -9.83 -10.83 -1.05
CA GLU A 96 -10.19 -11.28 -2.40
C GLU A 96 -9.01 -11.38 -3.37
N MET A 97 -7.94 -10.66 -3.07
CA MET A 97 -6.72 -10.66 -3.87
C MET A 97 -5.70 -11.70 -3.43
N TYR A 98 -6.02 -12.52 -2.43
CA TYR A 98 -5.15 -13.63 -2.02
C TYR A 98 -5.18 -14.76 -3.05
N THR A 99 -4.09 -15.54 -3.07
CA THR A 99 -4.06 -16.82 -3.78
C THR A 99 -5.15 -17.75 -3.26
N SER A 100 -5.55 -18.71 -4.08
CA SER A 100 -6.56 -19.72 -3.74
C SER A 100 -6.13 -20.52 -2.51
N SER A 101 -4.84 -20.88 -2.42
CA SER A 101 -4.23 -21.48 -1.21
C SER A 101 -4.30 -20.54 0.00
N GLY A 102 -4.01 -19.25 -0.19
CA GLY A 102 -4.12 -18.23 0.88
C GLY A 102 -5.55 -18.11 1.42
N LYS A 103 -6.56 -18.15 0.56
CA LYS A 103 -7.97 -18.13 0.93
C LYS A 103 -8.42 -19.39 1.70
N GLN A 104 -7.74 -20.52 1.53
CA GLN A 104 -8.01 -21.73 2.31
C GLN A 104 -7.42 -21.66 3.74
N ALA A 105 -6.40 -20.84 3.96
CA ALA A 105 -5.75 -20.73 5.26
C ALA A 105 -6.58 -19.98 6.31
N ILE A 106 -7.50 -19.11 5.89
CA ILE A 106 -8.40 -18.34 6.75
C ILE A 106 -9.68 -18.00 6.01
N SER A 107 -10.82 -18.16 6.68
CA SER A 107 -12.11 -17.70 6.14
C SER A 107 -12.08 -16.18 5.93
N LYS A 108 -12.86 -15.68 4.97
CA LYS A 108 -12.97 -14.24 4.73
C LYS A 108 -13.43 -13.50 5.99
N ASP A 109 -14.42 -14.04 6.69
CA ASP A 109 -14.97 -13.44 7.90
C ASP A 109 -13.94 -13.40 9.04
N ASP A 110 -13.18 -14.48 9.24
CA ASP A 110 -12.11 -14.49 10.25
C ASP A 110 -11.00 -13.51 9.90
N TYR A 111 -10.62 -13.42 8.63
CA TYR A 111 -9.62 -12.46 8.17
C TYR A 111 -10.08 -11.02 8.43
N VAL A 112 -11.32 -10.69 8.07
CA VAL A 112 -11.89 -9.37 8.30
C VAL A 112 -11.97 -9.07 9.79
N LYS A 113 -12.44 -10.02 10.61
CA LYS A 113 -12.53 -9.86 12.07
C LYS A 113 -11.16 -9.63 12.70
N LEU A 114 -10.16 -10.43 12.34
CA LEU A 114 -8.78 -10.31 12.82
C LEU A 114 -8.17 -8.95 12.47
N ASN A 115 -8.23 -8.56 11.20
CA ASN A 115 -7.57 -7.35 10.74
C ASN A 115 -8.32 -6.07 11.16
N THR A 116 -9.64 -6.14 11.31
CA THR A 116 -10.41 -5.04 11.92
C THR A 116 -9.96 -4.79 13.36
N ALA A 117 -9.69 -5.85 14.10
CA ALA A 117 -9.25 -5.75 15.50
C ALA A 117 -7.77 -5.37 15.64
N CYS A 118 -6.89 -5.82 14.75
CA CYS A 118 -5.44 -5.72 14.99
C CYS A 118 -4.62 -4.92 13.98
N SER A 119 -5.15 -4.55 12.82
CA SER A 119 -4.36 -3.86 11.80
C SER A 119 -4.18 -2.36 12.06
N ARG A 120 -3.02 -1.84 11.65
CA ARG A 120 -2.71 -0.40 11.62
C ARG A 120 -3.31 0.25 10.37
N LYS A 121 -4.57 0.67 10.44
CA LYS A 121 -5.22 1.42 9.33
C LYS A 121 -4.67 2.84 9.22
N GLY A 122 -4.83 3.45 8.04
CA GLY A 122 -4.45 4.84 7.77
C GLY A 122 -2.95 5.07 7.58
N LEU A 123 -2.13 4.03 7.68
CA LEU A 123 -0.69 4.08 7.42
C LEU A 123 -0.40 3.42 6.09
N ALA A 124 0.06 4.20 5.11
CA ALA A 124 0.38 3.72 3.79
C ALA A 124 1.47 2.64 3.83
N ILE A 125 1.24 1.56 3.07
CA ILE A 125 2.24 0.54 2.76
C ILE A 125 2.75 0.84 1.35
N GLN A 126 4.03 1.18 1.24
CA GLN A 126 4.65 1.64 -0.02
C GLN A 126 5.54 0.56 -0.61
N LEU A 127 5.30 0.18 -1.86
CA LEU A 127 6.20 -0.68 -2.61
C LEU A 127 7.53 0.05 -2.87
N THR A 128 8.63 -0.60 -2.52
CA THR A 128 10.00 -0.04 -2.65
C THR A 128 10.83 -0.73 -3.70
N SER A 129 10.60 -2.02 -3.94
CA SER A 129 11.24 -2.77 -5.02
C SER A 129 10.41 -3.98 -5.38
N ALA A 130 10.67 -4.53 -6.56
CA ALA A 130 10.09 -5.77 -7.00
C ALA A 130 11.05 -6.49 -7.96
N ARG A 131 10.97 -7.81 -8.01
CA ARG A 131 11.66 -8.63 -9.01
C ARG A 131 10.80 -9.82 -9.41
N MET A 132 10.95 -10.26 -10.65
CA MET A 132 10.35 -11.53 -11.09
C MET A 132 11.12 -12.71 -10.50
N GLU A 133 10.41 -13.79 -10.24
CA GLU A 133 10.94 -15.11 -9.89
C GLU A 133 10.34 -16.15 -10.84
N GLY A 134 10.87 -16.22 -12.07
CA GLY A 134 10.23 -17.00 -13.14
C GLY A 134 9.08 -16.23 -13.79
N THR A 135 8.17 -16.95 -14.45
CA THR A 135 7.11 -16.37 -15.29
C THR A 135 5.85 -15.99 -14.51
N ASP A 136 5.53 -16.76 -13.46
CA ASP A 136 4.24 -16.69 -12.76
C ASP A 136 4.41 -16.31 -11.28
N ARG A 137 5.58 -15.81 -10.89
CA ARG A 137 5.86 -15.38 -9.53
C ARG A 137 6.71 -14.11 -9.53
N ALA A 138 6.44 -13.23 -8.58
CA ALA A 138 7.25 -12.05 -8.31
C ALA A 138 7.39 -11.87 -6.80
N VAL A 139 8.51 -11.28 -6.39
CA VAL A 139 8.73 -10.84 -5.02
C VAL A 139 8.70 -9.33 -4.98
N VAL A 140 7.89 -8.76 -4.10
CA VAL A 140 7.81 -7.33 -3.86
C VAL A 140 8.28 -7.02 -2.44
N ILE A 141 8.98 -5.90 -2.27
CA ILE A 141 9.37 -5.39 -0.95
C ILE A 141 8.58 -4.13 -0.71
N ALA A 142 7.81 -4.10 0.37
CA ALA A 142 7.03 -2.94 0.76
C ALA A 142 7.37 -2.49 2.17
N LYS A 143 7.19 -1.20 2.45
CA LYS A 143 7.45 -0.58 3.74
C LYS A 143 6.19 0.01 4.33
N GLN A 144 5.98 -0.20 5.62
CA GLN A 144 5.06 0.58 6.42
C GLN A 144 5.87 1.27 7.52
N LEU A 145 5.90 2.60 7.51
CA LEU A 145 6.84 3.39 8.31
C LEU A 145 8.30 2.92 8.06
N VAL A 146 9.02 2.51 9.11
CA VAL A 146 10.41 2.05 9.03
C VAL A 146 10.56 0.54 8.79
N ALA A 147 9.46 -0.22 8.85
CA ALA A 147 9.48 -1.67 8.72
C ALA A 147 9.32 -2.07 7.25
N ALA A 148 10.33 -2.77 6.70
CA ALA A 148 10.28 -3.36 5.36
C ALA A 148 9.90 -4.84 5.47
N GLN A 149 9.04 -5.30 4.56
CA GLN A 149 8.60 -6.69 4.47
C GLN A 149 8.62 -7.16 3.02
N SER A 150 8.95 -8.43 2.82
CA SER A 150 8.91 -9.09 1.51
C SER A 150 7.60 -9.85 1.37
N TYR A 151 6.98 -9.75 0.19
CA TYR A 151 5.75 -10.44 -0.15
C TYR A 151 5.92 -11.17 -1.48
N THR A 152 5.19 -12.27 -1.63
CA THR A 152 5.14 -13.01 -2.89
C THR A 152 3.84 -12.69 -3.61
N MET A 153 3.96 -12.33 -4.89
CA MET A 153 2.88 -12.32 -5.85
C MET A 153 2.95 -13.58 -6.72
N VAL A 154 1.81 -14.23 -6.92
CA VAL A 154 1.66 -15.43 -7.76
C VAL A 154 0.61 -15.14 -8.82
N TYR A 155 0.91 -15.44 -10.08
CA TYR A 155 -0.07 -15.33 -11.15
C TYR A 155 -0.91 -16.60 -11.21
N GLU A 156 -2.22 -16.48 -10.95
CA GLU A 156 -3.17 -17.58 -11.03
C GLU A 156 -4.55 -17.06 -11.45
N ALA A 157 -5.31 -17.90 -12.17
CA ALA A 157 -6.62 -17.54 -12.70
C ALA A 157 -6.62 -16.16 -13.39
N ASP A 158 -5.66 -15.97 -14.30
CA ASP A 158 -5.51 -14.77 -15.12
C ASP A 158 -5.27 -13.45 -14.36
N ALA A 159 -4.82 -13.52 -13.10
CA ALA A 159 -4.52 -12.35 -12.28
C ALA A 159 -3.33 -12.58 -11.33
N TRP A 160 -2.65 -11.49 -10.95
CA TRP A 160 -1.66 -11.50 -9.88
C TRP A 160 -2.35 -11.50 -8.51
N ARG A 161 -1.99 -12.48 -7.68
CA ARG A 161 -2.53 -12.68 -6.33
C ARG A 161 -1.43 -12.62 -5.28
N LEU A 162 -1.75 -12.13 -4.10
CA LEU A 162 -0.82 -12.13 -2.97
C LEU A 162 -0.82 -13.50 -2.30
N GLU A 163 0.35 -14.11 -2.14
CA GLU A 163 0.53 -15.27 -1.26
C GLU A 163 0.74 -14.75 0.17
N PRO A 164 -0.12 -15.11 1.15
CA PRO A 164 0.06 -14.64 2.52
C PRO A 164 1.39 -15.13 3.11
N ALA A 165 2.07 -14.25 3.85
CA ALA A 165 3.34 -14.59 4.49
C ALA A 165 3.18 -15.78 5.46
N LYS A 166 4.22 -16.63 5.55
CA LYS A 166 4.21 -17.86 6.36
C LYS A 166 3.90 -17.61 7.84
N GLU A 167 4.38 -16.50 8.38
CA GLU A 167 4.12 -16.05 9.74
C GLU A 167 2.62 -15.79 9.94
N GLY A 168 1.99 -15.12 8.96
CA GLY A 168 0.54 -14.90 8.93
C GLY A 168 -0.24 -16.22 8.84
N LEU A 169 0.20 -17.15 8.00
CA LEU A 169 -0.44 -18.48 7.85
C LEU A 169 -0.48 -19.28 9.16
N THR A 170 0.54 -19.15 10.01
CA THR A 170 0.56 -19.84 11.32
C THR A 170 -0.48 -19.25 12.27
N LEU A 171 -0.65 -17.91 12.28
CA LEU A 171 -1.68 -17.24 13.06
C LEU A 171 -3.09 -17.56 12.53
N TYR A 172 -3.27 -17.60 11.22
CA TYR A 172 -4.55 -17.86 10.56
C TYR A 172 -5.16 -19.20 10.94
N LYS A 173 -4.34 -20.24 11.11
CA LYS A 173 -4.77 -21.57 11.59
C LYS A 173 -5.44 -21.56 12.96
N LEU A 174 -5.27 -20.50 13.75
CA LEU A 174 -5.88 -20.38 15.07
C LEU A 174 -7.35 -19.93 15.00
N GLY A 175 -7.79 -19.38 13.85
CA GLY A 175 -9.04 -18.62 13.74
C GLY A 175 -8.93 -17.22 14.34
N ALA A 176 -9.90 -16.35 14.06
CA ALA A 176 -9.79 -14.91 14.38
C ALA A 176 -9.61 -14.65 15.88
N ASP A 177 -10.46 -15.23 16.75
CA ASP A 177 -10.45 -14.89 18.18
C ASP A 177 -9.14 -15.25 18.87
N LYS A 178 -8.61 -16.45 18.57
CA LYS A 178 -7.33 -16.89 19.13
C LYS A 178 -6.15 -16.11 18.53
N ALA A 179 -6.21 -15.77 17.24
CA ALA A 179 -5.19 -14.94 16.61
C ALA A 179 -5.17 -13.52 17.19
N ILE A 180 -6.34 -12.90 17.41
CA ILE A 180 -6.47 -11.59 18.07
C ILE A 180 -5.89 -11.65 19.48
N ALA A 181 -6.29 -12.66 20.28
CA ALA A 181 -5.77 -12.82 21.64
C ALA A 181 -4.24 -13.00 21.66
N ALA A 182 -3.69 -13.81 20.73
CA ALA A 182 -2.26 -14.01 20.59
C ALA A 182 -1.52 -12.70 20.23
N GLN A 183 -2.04 -11.94 19.27
CA GLN A 183 -1.44 -10.66 18.87
C GLN A 183 -1.55 -9.59 19.96
N LYS A 184 -2.65 -9.54 20.71
CA LYS A 184 -2.77 -8.66 21.89
C LYS A 184 -1.74 -9.01 22.95
N LYS A 185 -1.59 -10.31 23.26
CA LYS A 185 -0.58 -10.80 24.21
C LYS A 185 0.85 -10.48 23.76
N ALA A 186 1.12 -10.55 22.46
CA ALA A 186 2.42 -10.24 21.88
C ALA A 186 2.68 -8.72 21.70
N GLY A 187 1.69 -7.86 21.95
CA GLY A 187 1.79 -6.42 21.71
C GLY A 187 1.84 -6.02 20.22
N THR A 188 1.47 -6.93 19.31
CA THR A 188 1.48 -6.70 17.86
C THR A 188 0.12 -6.26 17.32
N CYS A 189 -0.95 -6.41 18.11
CA CYS A 189 -2.29 -5.92 17.76
C CYS A 189 -2.34 -4.40 17.96
N ALA A 190 -2.63 -3.66 16.90
CA ALA A 190 -2.60 -2.20 16.91
C ALA A 190 -3.95 -1.53 17.15
N GLY A 191 -5.05 -2.30 17.17
CA GLY A 191 -6.38 -1.79 17.51
C GLY A 191 -6.60 -1.84 19.02
N GLY A 192 -6.79 -0.65 19.60
CA GLY A 192 -7.41 -0.47 20.91
C GLY A 192 -8.91 -0.63 20.80
#